data_AF-A0A438MJT8-F1
#
_entry.id   AF-A0A438MJT8-F1
#
_cell.length_a   1.000
_cell.length_b   1.000
_cell.length_c   1.000
_cell.angle_alpha   90.00
_cell.angle_beta   90.00
_cell.angle_gamma   90.00
#
_symmetry.space_group_name_H-M   'P 1'
#
loop_
_entity.id
_entity.type
_entity.pdbx_description
1 polymer ?
#
loop_
_entity_poly.entity_id
_entity_poly.type
_entity_poly.pdbx_seq_one_letter_code
_entity_poly.pdbx_strand_id
1 'polypeptide(L)'
;MRTPILISSTDDTVSITVQQRSSVAPSKAFRIIVPIDLTSVFHRVAPFPGVKSVANQTEEWDHVGPTRNPQFDDGSQVDEQLTEYTEGSSFAYQLTGFTNVLSRLAAGVRGEWNFNPDGDGTLLRWTYEFKPLPGRRWILAGPFAPLWRRYMVAALARCVRAVEAAQGNS
;
A
#
# COMPACT_ATOMS: atom_id res chain seq x y z
N MET A 1 16.80 15.93 5.67
CA MET A 1 15.62 16.63 5.10
C MET A 1 14.37 16.02 5.70
N ARG A 2 13.39 16.82 6.11
CA ARG A 2 12.14 16.31 6.72
C ARG A 2 11.20 15.92 5.57
N THR A 3 10.82 14.65 5.48
CA THR A 3 9.84 14.20 4.46
C THR A 3 8.54 14.97 4.66
N PRO A 4 8.06 15.75 3.67
CA PRO A 4 6.82 16.49 3.82
C PRO A 4 5.67 15.50 3.98
N ILE A 5 4.95 15.61 5.10
CA ILE A 5 3.83 14.75 5.42
C ILE A 5 2.69 15.10 4.47
N LEU A 6 2.24 14.14 3.67
CA LEU A 6 1.15 14.32 2.71
C LEU A 6 -0.18 14.71 3.38
N ILE A 7 -0.49 14.10 4.53
CA ILE A 7 -1.75 14.21 5.25
C ILE A 7 -1.52 14.76 6.65
N SER A 8 -2.26 15.80 7.00
CA SER A 8 -2.29 16.41 8.31
C SER A 8 -3.59 16.06 9.04
N SER A 9 -3.62 16.23 10.36
CA SER A 9 -4.82 15.98 11.18
C SER A 9 -6.02 16.88 10.86
N THR A 10 -5.83 17.94 10.06
CA THR A 10 -6.90 18.85 9.62
C THR A 10 -7.47 18.51 8.24
N ASP A 11 -6.88 17.54 7.53
CA ASP A 11 -7.37 17.11 6.22
C ASP A 11 -8.63 16.23 6.36
N ASP A 12 -9.63 16.45 5.51
CA ASP A 12 -10.83 15.61 5.43
C ASP A 12 -10.57 14.43 4.49
N THR A 13 -9.99 13.36 5.06
CA THR A 13 -9.52 12.19 4.32
C THR A 13 -10.57 11.10 4.16
N VAL A 14 -10.28 10.15 3.27
CA VAL A 14 -11.07 8.92 3.12
C VAL A 14 -10.16 7.73 3.34
N SER A 15 -10.40 6.98 4.40
CA SER A 15 -9.61 5.79 4.74
C SER A 15 -10.32 4.51 4.35
N ILE A 16 -9.59 3.61 3.71
CA ILE A 16 -10.06 2.28 3.33
C ILE A 16 -9.09 1.26 3.92
N THR A 17 -9.59 0.44 4.85
CA THR A 17 -8.79 -0.58 5.52
C THR A 17 -9.25 -1.97 5.12
N VAL A 18 -8.27 -2.83 4.86
CA VAL A 18 -8.47 -4.28 4.74
C VAL A 18 -7.55 -4.98 5.73
N GLN A 19 -7.96 -6.17 6.17
CA GLN A 19 -7.17 -6.96 7.08
C GLN A 19 -7.34 -8.45 6.78
N GLN A 20 -6.30 -9.21 7.03
CA GLN A 20 -6.29 -10.65 6.84
C GLN A 20 -5.31 -11.29 7.82
N ARG A 21 -5.67 -12.48 8.30
CA ARG A 21 -4.83 -13.29 9.18
C ARG A 21 -3.85 -14.13 8.36
N SER A 22 -2.69 -14.38 8.94
CA SER A 22 -1.71 -15.36 8.48
C SER A 22 -1.24 -16.22 9.65
N SER A 23 -0.85 -17.46 9.39
CA SER A 23 -0.19 -18.34 10.37
C SER A 23 1.28 -18.00 10.65
N VAL A 24 1.82 -16.96 10.01
CA VAL A 24 3.21 -16.52 10.16
C VAL A 24 3.33 -15.48 11.28
N ALA A 25 4.39 -15.56 12.08
CA ALA A 25 4.68 -14.57 13.13
C ALA A 25 4.93 -13.15 12.57
N PRO A 26 4.63 -12.07 13.31
CA PRO A 26 4.60 -10.70 12.78
C PRO A 26 5.91 -10.24 12.14
N SER A 27 7.03 -10.49 12.82
CA SER A 27 8.36 -10.11 12.33
C SER A 27 8.75 -10.82 11.04
N LYS A 28 8.37 -12.09 10.87
CA LYS A 28 8.62 -12.85 9.64
C LYS A 28 7.72 -12.37 8.51
N ALA A 29 6.43 -12.15 8.78
CA ALA A 29 5.51 -11.58 7.79
C ALA A 29 5.96 -10.19 7.32
N PHE A 30 6.42 -9.34 8.23
CA PHE A 30 6.99 -8.02 7.93
C PHE A 30 8.18 -8.11 6.97
N ARG A 31 9.17 -8.97 7.27
CA ARG A 31 10.38 -9.15 6.45
C ARG A 31 10.09 -9.69 5.05
N ILE A 32 8.96 -10.36 4.85
CA ILE A 32 8.53 -10.85 3.54
C ILE A 32 7.76 -9.76 2.78
N ILE A 33 6.89 -9.00 3.46
CA ILE A 33 6.04 -7.99 2.80
C ILE A 33 6.82 -6.72 2.44
N VAL A 34 7.73 -6.26 3.29
CA VAL A 34 8.49 -5.01 3.03
C VAL A 34 9.20 -5.02 1.67
N PRO A 35 9.99 -6.05 1.31
CA PRO A 35 10.67 -6.13 0.02
C PRO A 35 9.82 -6.80 -1.07
N ILE A 36 8.51 -6.97 -0.87
CA ILE A 36 7.68 -7.74 -1.80
C ILE A 36 7.69 -7.10 -3.18
N ASP A 37 7.85 -7.94 -4.22
CA ASP A 37 7.75 -7.48 -5.59
C ASP A 37 6.30 -7.05 -5.87
N LEU A 38 6.12 -5.74 -6.08
CA LEU A 38 4.82 -5.15 -6.37
C LEU A 38 4.17 -5.79 -7.60
N THR A 39 4.94 -6.19 -8.60
CA THR A 39 4.41 -6.81 -9.84
C THR A 39 3.76 -8.16 -9.57
N SER A 40 4.18 -8.87 -8.52
CA SER A 40 3.68 -10.20 -8.14
C SER A 40 2.38 -10.17 -7.33
N VAL A 41 2.04 -9.04 -6.70
CA VAL A 41 0.88 -8.92 -5.80
C VAL A 41 -0.18 -7.94 -6.28
N PHE A 42 0.21 -6.91 -7.04
CA PHE A 42 -0.70 -5.91 -7.58
C PHE A 42 -1.10 -6.24 -9.02
N HIS A 43 -1.99 -7.23 -9.16
CA HIS A 43 -2.55 -7.59 -10.47
C HIS A 43 -3.76 -6.72 -10.81
N ARG A 44 -4.05 -6.56 -12.10
CA ARG A 44 -5.25 -5.89 -12.59
C ARG A 44 -6.52 -6.47 -11.95
N VAL A 45 -7.32 -5.60 -11.34
CA VAL A 45 -8.69 -5.92 -10.92
C VAL A 45 -9.58 -4.80 -11.42
N ALA A 46 -10.39 -5.08 -12.44
CA ALA A 46 -11.18 -4.07 -13.11
C ALA A 46 -11.99 -3.22 -12.11
N PRO A 47 -11.96 -1.87 -12.23
CA PRO A 47 -11.35 -1.07 -13.31
C PRO A 47 -9.87 -0.67 -13.09
N PHE A 48 -9.20 -1.13 -12.03
CA PHE A 48 -7.86 -0.68 -11.67
C PHE A 48 -6.75 -1.47 -12.39
N PRO A 49 -5.70 -0.79 -12.87
CA PRO A 49 -4.57 -1.42 -13.53
C PRO A 49 -3.73 -2.23 -12.53
N GLY A 50 -2.99 -3.21 -13.02
CA GLY A 50 -1.93 -3.87 -12.25
C GLY A 50 -0.62 -3.09 -12.31
N VAL A 51 0.32 -3.39 -11.42
CA VAL A 51 1.70 -2.90 -11.48
C VAL A 51 2.49 -3.76 -12.46
N LYS A 52 3.08 -3.12 -13.47
CA LYS A 52 3.87 -3.77 -14.53
C LYS A 52 5.36 -3.81 -14.19
N SER A 53 5.89 -2.73 -13.61
CA SER A 53 7.31 -2.62 -13.24
C SER A 53 7.51 -1.55 -12.17
N VAL A 54 8.67 -1.54 -11.54
CA VAL A 54 9.10 -0.47 -10.62
C VAL A 54 10.34 0.19 -11.21
N ALA A 55 10.32 1.50 -11.34
CA ALA A 55 11.43 2.32 -11.82
C ALA A 55 12.01 3.17 -10.69
N ASN A 56 13.22 3.71 -10.89
CA ASN A 56 13.84 4.72 -10.03
C ASN A 56 14.00 4.34 -8.54
N GLN A 57 14.02 3.03 -8.22
CA GLN A 57 14.39 2.57 -6.88
C GLN A 57 15.91 2.45 -6.80
N THR A 58 16.54 3.37 -6.08
CA THR A 58 18.00 3.43 -5.94
C THR A 58 18.50 2.83 -4.63
N GLU A 59 17.60 2.62 -3.67
CA GLU A 59 17.92 2.21 -2.30
C GLU A 59 17.05 1.02 -1.87
N GLU A 60 17.52 0.29 -0.86
CA GLU A 60 16.73 -0.77 -0.21
C GLU A 60 15.54 -0.18 0.53
N TRP A 61 14.45 -0.95 0.62
CA TRP A 61 13.18 -0.49 1.20
C TRP A 61 13.11 -0.79 2.71
N ASP A 62 14.18 -0.48 3.45
CA ASP A 62 14.39 -0.91 4.85
C ASP A 62 14.60 0.24 5.85
N HIS A 63 14.52 1.49 5.39
CA HIS A 63 14.64 2.68 6.22
C HIS A 63 13.77 3.81 5.67
N VAL A 64 13.52 4.88 6.45
CA VAL A 64 12.72 6.03 5.98
C VAL A 64 13.52 6.86 4.97
N GLY A 65 12.88 7.26 3.86
CA GLY A 65 13.52 8.08 2.83
C GLY A 65 13.45 7.53 1.39
N PRO A 66 13.72 6.23 1.15
CA PRO A 66 13.74 5.63 -0.18
C PRO A 66 12.50 5.96 -0.99
N THR A 67 12.73 6.17 -2.29
CA THR A 67 11.67 6.44 -3.26
C THR A 67 11.71 5.42 -4.38
N ARG A 68 10.55 5.16 -4.97
CA ARG A 68 10.41 4.34 -6.16
C ARG A 68 9.24 4.83 -6.99
N ASN A 69 9.20 4.43 -8.24
CA ASN A 69 8.19 4.85 -9.19
C ASN A 69 7.50 3.63 -9.82
N PRO A 70 6.43 3.11 -9.20
CA PRO A 70 5.63 2.05 -9.80
C PRO A 70 4.99 2.50 -11.13
N GLN A 71 5.12 1.63 -12.12
CA GLN A 71 4.60 1.78 -13.48
C GLN A 71 3.46 0.78 -13.67
N PHE A 72 2.29 1.26 -14.05
CA PHE A 72 1.07 0.48 -14.21
C PHE A 72 0.91 -0.07 -15.63
N ASP A 73 0.08 -1.11 -15.79
CA ASP A 73 -0.16 -1.78 -17.06
C ASP A 73 -0.94 -0.92 -18.10
N ASP A 74 -1.55 0.17 -17.66
CA ASP A 74 -2.23 1.17 -18.50
C ASP A 74 -1.29 2.31 -18.96
N GLY A 75 -0.01 2.22 -18.61
CA GLY A 75 1.01 3.22 -18.93
C GLY A 75 1.05 4.40 -17.96
N SER A 76 0.21 4.40 -16.92
CA SER A 76 0.30 5.37 -15.84
C SER A 76 1.39 5.01 -14.83
N GLN A 77 1.69 5.95 -13.95
CA GLN A 77 2.70 5.85 -12.91
C GLN A 77 2.32 6.63 -11.64
N VAL A 78 3.04 6.36 -10.56
CA VAL A 78 2.93 7.04 -9.27
C VAL A 78 4.31 7.16 -8.63
N ASP A 79 4.55 8.21 -7.86
CA ASP A 79 5.75 8.36 -7.05
C ASP A 79 5.46 7.83 -5.65
N GLU A 80 6.26 6.87 -5.19
CA GLU A 80 6.13 6.25 -3.88
C GLU A 80 7.35 6.58 -3.02
N GLN A 81 7.11 6.96 -1.77
CA GLN A 81 8.16 7.26 -0.81
C GLN A 81 7.88 6.60 0.54
N LEU A 82 8.87 5.91 1.10
CA LEU A 82 8.80 5.32 2.43
C LEU A 82 8.93 6.41 3.51
N THR A 83 7.88 6.60 4.31
CA THR A 83 7.77 7.69 5.29
C THR A 83 7.96 7.22 6.73
N GLU A 84 7.63 5.96 7.02
CA GLU A 84 7.79 5.35 8.35
C GLU A 84 8.25 3.91 8.21
N TYR A 85 9.12 3.50 9.12
CA TYR A 85 9.65 2.15 9.19
C TYR A 85 9.90 1.77 10.64
N THR A 86 9.13 0.81 11.15
CA THR A 86 9.31 0.20 12.47
C THR A 86 9.48 -1.29 12.27
N GLU A 87 10.73 -1.77 12.38
CA GLU A 87 11.08 -3.15 12.07
C GLU A 87 10.15 -4.15 12.80
N GLY A 88 9.60 -5.08 12.03
CA GLY A 88 8.75 -6.17 12.55
C GLY A 88 7.34 -5.77 12.96
N SER A 89 6.98 -4.48 12.88
CA SER A 89 5.72 -3.96 13.44
C SER A 89 4.88 -3.20 12.42
N SER A 90 5.45 -2.21 11.75
CA SER A 90 4.70 -1.36 10.82
C SER A 90 5.61 -0.61 9.86
N PHE A 91 5.05 -0.23 8.72
CA PHE A 91 5.68 0.73 7.82
C PHE A 91 4.61 1.52 7.10
N ALA A 92 4.93 2.75 6.71
CA ALA A 92 4.02 3.61 5.97
C ALA A 92 4.75 4.31 4.83
N TYR A 93 4.04 4.49 3.74
CA TYR A 93 4.53 5.16 2.54
C TYR A 93 3.49 6.14 2.03
N GLN A 94 3.94 7.10 1.24
CA GLN A 94 3.07 8.02 0.55
C GLN A 94 3.19 7.85 -0.95
N LEU A 95 2.05 7.97 -1.62
CA LEU A 95 1.88 7.92 -3.05
C LEU A 95 1.44 9.30 -3.54
N THR A 96 2.22 9.90 -4.42
CA THR A 96 1.95 11.20 -5.04
C THR A 96 2.22 11.12 -6.55
N GLY A 97 1.98 12.21 -7.29
CA GLY A 97 2.35 12.24 -8.71
C GLY A 97 1.57 11.25 -9.58
N PHE A 98 0.36 10.84 -9.17
CA PHE A 98 -0.49 9.96 -9.97
C PHE A 98 -0.70 10.56 -11.37
N THR A 99 -0.59 9.72 -12.40
CA THR A 99 -0.87 10.12 -13.80
C THR A 99 -2.14 9.47 -14.35
N ASN A 100 -2.81 8.61 -13.58
CA ASN A 100 -4.09 8.00 -13.93
C ASN A 100 -5.29 8.80 -13.40
N VAL A 101 -6.48 8.19 -13.44
CA VAL A 101 -7.74 8.77 -12.93
C VAL A 101 -7.68 9.22 -11.47
N LEU A 102 -6.80 8.64 -10.64
CA LEU A 102 -6.62 9.05 -9.24
C LEU A 102 -6.09 10.48 -9.13
N SER A 103 -5.30 10.94 -10.10
CA SER A 103 -4.80 12.33 -10.17
C SER A 103 -5.91 13.38 -10.15
N ARG A 104 -7.12 13.00 -10.60
CA ARG A 104 -8.31 13.87 -10.64
C ARG A 104 -9.21 13.74 -9.42
N LEU A 105 -8.90 12.81 -8.51
CA LEU A 105 -9.72 12.48 -7.34
C LEU A 105 -8.98 12.79 -6.04
N ALA A 106 -7.68 12.50 -5.97
CA ALA A 106 -6.85 12.64 -4.77
C ALA A 106 -5.52 13.33 -5.10
N ALA A 107 -5.08 14.20 -4.19
CA ALA A 107 -3.75 14.81 -4.25
C ALA A 107 -2.64 13.80 -3.93
N GLY A 108 -2.97 12.79 -3.12
CA GLY A 108 -2.07 11.73 -2.74
C GLY A 108 -2.78 10.66 -1.91
N VAL A 109 -2.05 9.60 -1.60
CA VAL A 109 -2.49 8.55 -0.69
C VAL A 109 -1.39 8.20 0.29
N ARG A 110 -1.71 8.03 1.57
CA ARG A 110 -0.84 7.37 2.54
C ARG A 110 -1.23 5.90 2.65
N GLY A 111 -0.31 4.99 2.36
CA GLY A 111 -0.46 3.57 2.59
C GLY A 111 0.24 3.16 3.88
N GLU A 112 -0.47 2.48 4.79
CA GLU A 112 0.06 2.05 6.07
C GLU A 112 -0.19 0.56 6.31
N TRP A 113 0.88 -0.16 6.66
CA TRP A 113 0.84 -1.56 7.05
C TRP A 113 1.11 -1.71 8.55
N ASN A 114 0.32 -2.55 9.20
CA ASN A 114 0.51 -2.95 10.58
C ASN A 114 0.50 -4.49 10.69
N PHE A 115 1.43 -5.03 11.45
CA PHE A 115 1.61 -6.46 11.71
C PHE A 115 1.35 -6.71 13.19
N ASN A 116 0.11 -7.02 13.54
CA ASN A 116 -0.28 -7.20 14.94
C ASN A 116 -0.24 -8.69 15.31
N PRO A 117 0.30 -9.08 16.48
CA PRO A 117 0.22 -10.45 16.97
C PRO A 117 -1.24 -10.94 17.04
N ASP A 118 -1.51 -12.16 16.61
CA ASP A 118 -2.82 -12.83 16.71
C ASP A 118 -2.63 -14.33 16.96
N GLY A 119 -2.52 -14.71 18.24
CA GLY A 119 -2.07 -16.04 18.65
C GLY A 119 -0.63 -16.31 18.18
N ASP A 120 -0.40 -17.46 17.56
CA ASP A 120 0.89 -17.83 16.94
C ASP A 120 1.11 -17.16 15.57
N GLY A 121 0.09 -16.49 15.05
CA GLY A 121 0.09 -15.83 13.75
C GLY A 121 0.10 -14.31 13.82
N THR A 122 -0.32 -13.69 12.73
CA THR A 122 -0.37 -12.23 12.57
C THR A 122 -1.68 -11.79 11.95
N LEU A 123 -2.24 -10.70 12.48
CA LEU A 123 -3.26 -9.91 11.81
C LEU A 123 -2.58 -8.79 11.00
N LEU A 124 -2.51 -8.99 9.69
CA LEU A 124 -2.02 -8.00 8.75
C LEU A 124 -3.14 -7.00 8.48
N ARG A 125 -2.90 -5.73 8.79
CA ARG A 125 -3.83 -4.63 8.52
C ARG A 125 -3.18 -3.66 7.56
N TRP A 126 -3.90 -3.32 6.50
CA TRP A 126 -3.44 -2.42 5.46
C TRP A 126 -4.48 -1.34 5.21
N THR A 127 -4.07 -0.09 5.39
CA THR A 127 -4.93 1.09 5.26
C THR A 127 -4.41 1.98 4.14
N TYR A 128 -5.31 2.37 3.23
CA TYR A 128 -5.08 3.46 2.29
C TYR A 128 -5.88 4.67 2.76
N GLU A 129 -5.18 5.75 3.09
CA GLU A 129 -5.77 7.03 3.44
C GLU A 129 -5.60 8.01 2.28
N PHE A 130 -6.71 8.31 1.62
CA PHE A 130 -6.74 9.22 0.47
C PHE A 130 -6.89 10.65 0.94
N LYS A 131 -6.12 11.57 0.34
CA LYS A 131 -6.31 13.02 0.44
C LYS A 131 -7.13 13.51 -0.74
N PRO A 132 -8.46 13.72 -0.59
CA PRO A 132 -9.32 14.11 -1.71
C PRO A 132 -8.95 15.48 -2.25
N LEU A 133 -9.12 15.67 -3.55
CA LEU A 133 -9.19 17.02 -4.11
C LEU A 133 -10.50 17.72 -3.67
N PRO A 134 -10.53 19.06 -3.62
CA PRO A 134 -11.72 19.81 -3.25
C PRO A 134 -12.97 19.36 -4.02
N GLY A 135 -14.04 19.04 -3.30
CA GLY A 135 -15.31 18.57 -3.88
C GLY A 135 -15.33 17.12 -4.41
N ARG A 136 -14.23 16.36 -4.29
CA ARG A 136 -14.12 14.97 -4.78
C ARG A 136 -14.27 13.90 -3.70
N ARG A 137 -14.30 14.30 -2.43
CA ARG A 137 -14.41 13.40 -1.29
C ARG A 137 -15.60 12.44 -1.37
N TRP A 138 -16.78 12.92 -1.78
CA TRP A 138 -17.98 12.07 -1.87
C TRP A 138 -17.83 10.94 -2.91
N ILE A 139 -17.02 11.15 -3.96
CA ILE A 139 -16.73 10.12 -4.96
C ILE A 139 -15.83 9.05 -4.33
N LEU A 140 -14.78 9.48 -3.62
CA LEU A 140 -13.84 8.60 -2.93
C LEU A 140 -14.53 7.79 -1.83
N ALA A 141 -15.33 8.45 -0.97
CA ALA A 141 -16.06 7.83 0.12
C ALA A 141 -17.27 6.99 -0.35
N GLY A 142 -17.83 7.30 -1.52
CA GLY A 142 -19.00 6.63 -2.07
C GLY A 142 -18.61 5.48 -3.01
N PRO A 143 -18.84 5.60 -4.33
CA PRO A 143 -18.70 4.48 -5.27
C PRO A 143 -17.26 3.97 -5.44
N PHE A 144 -16.25 4.80 -5.17
CA PHE A 144 -14.85 4.41 -5.30
C PHE A 144 -14.40 3.46 -4.18
N ALA A 145 -14.77 3.75 -2.93
CA ALA A 145 -14.36 2.97 -1.77
C ALA A 145 -14.58 1.44 -1.89
N PRO A 146 -15.77 0.93 -2.29
CA PRO A 146 -15.98 -0.51 -2.40
C PRO A 146 -15.18 -1.14 -3.55
N LEU A 147 -15.00 -0.42 -4.67
CA LEU A 147 -14.18 -0.90 -5.79
C LEU A 147 -12.71 -1.02 -5.36
N TRP A 148 -12.19 0.03 -4.71
CA TRP A 148 -10.81 0.05 -4.21
C TRP A 148 -10.59 -1.02 -3.14
N ARG A 149 -11.55 -1.21 -2.23
CA ARG A 149 -11.50 -2.28 -1.23
C ARG A 149 -11.38 -3.66 -1.88
N ARG A 150 -12.11 -3.93 -2.97
CA ARG A 150 -11.99 -5.23 -3.70
C ARG A 150 -10.58 -5.43 -4.27
N TYR A 151 -9.99 -4.37 -4.82
CA TYR A 151 -8.60 -4.39 -5.28
C TYR A 151 -7.63 -4.67 -4.12
N MET A 152 -7.76 -3.95 -3.00
CA MET A 152 -6.93 -4.14 -1.81
C MET A 152 -7.07 -5.55 -1.21
N VAL A 153 -8.29 -6.10 -1.12
CA VAL A 153 -8.51 -7.48 -0.63
C VAL A 153 -7.82 -8.50 -1.53
N ALA A 154 -7.91 -8.35 -2.85
CA ALA A 154 -7.27 -9.27 -3.78
C ALA A 154 -5.74 -9.21 -3.69
N ALA A 155 -5.16 -8.00 -3.56
CA ALA A 155 -3.73 -7.82 -3.35
C ALA A 155 -3.27 -8.39 -2.00
N LEU A 156 -3.97 -8.06 -0.90
CA LEU A 156 -3.65 -8.57 0.44
C LEU A 156 -3.69 -10.10 0.49
N ALA A 157 -4.67 -10.73 -0.17
CA ALA A 157 -4.75 -12.18 -0.26
C ALA A 157 -3.55 -12.81 -1.00
N ARG A 158 -2.97 -12.11 -1.98
CA ARG A 158 -1.72 -12.55 -2.63
C ARG A 158 -0.52 -12.39 -1.71
N CYS A 159 -0.42 -11.26 -0.99
CA CYS A 159 0.63 -11.04 -0.01
C CYS A 159 0.62 -12.11 1.08
N VAL A 160 -0.55 -12.42 1.66
CA VAL A 160 -0.69 -13.46 2.69
C VAL A 160 -0.27 -14.84 2.16
N ARG A 161 -0.68 -15.19 0.94
CA ARG A 161 -0.24 -16.45 0.32
C ARG A 161 1.28 -16.50 0.12
N ALA A 162 1.91 -15.40 -0.30
CA ALA A 162 3.35 -15.33 -0.45
C ALA A 162 4.08 -15.49 0.90
N VAL A 163 3.54 -14.85 1.95
CA VAL A 163 4.03 -14.96 3.33
C VAL A 163 3.98 -16.40 3.84
N GLU A 164 2.85 -17.07 3.65
CA GLU A 164 2.66 -18.47 4.08
C GLU A 164 3.49 -19.46 3.25
N ALA A 165 3.64 -19.23 1.94
CA ALA A 165 4.49 -20.05 1.08
C ALA A 165 5.97 -19.98 1.49
N ALA A 166 6.47 -18.80 1.86
CA ALA A 166 7.82 -18.63 2.36
C ALA A 166 8.05 -19.26 3.74
N GLN A 167 6.99 -19.47 4.55
CA GLN A 167 7.07 -20.19 5.81
C GLN A 167 7.35 -21.69 5.60
N GLY A 168 6.67 -22.32 4.64
CA GLY A 168 6.83 -23.75 4.33
C GLY A 168 8.15 -24.13 3.66
N ASN A 169 8.91 -23.14 3.19
CA ASN A 169 10.20 -23.32 2.52
C ASN A 169 11.40 -23.02 3.45
N SER A 170 11.16 -22.81 4.75
CA SER A 170 12.17 -22.59 5.80
C SER A 170 12.37 -23.81 6.68
#